data_AF-A0AAU6FN63-F1
#
_entry.id   AF-A0AAU6FN63-F1
#
_cell.length_a   1.000
_cell.length_b   1.000
_cell.length_c   1.000
_cell.angle_alpha   90.00
_cell.angle_beta   90.00
_cell.angle_gamma   90.00
#
_symmetry.space_group_name_H-M   'P 1'
#
loop_
_entity.id
_entity.type
_entity.pdbx_description
1 polymer ?
#
loop_
_entity_poly.entity_id
_entity_poly.type
_entity_poly.pdbx_seq_one_letter_code
_entity_poly.pdbx_strand_id
1 'polypeptide(L)'
;MEDITVVVNDLLGQLAAARDVPADSEPDRIVVSSLDQMRFLVGLEERLDTMLDVGDTLPFDLTGREALVKSVLTLLQESGLAE
;
A
#
# COMPACT_ATOMS: atom_id res chain seq x y z
N MET A 1 9.02 3.32 -15.20
CA MET A 1 8.67 2.89 -13.84
C MET A 1 7.66 3.88 -13.34
N GLU A 2 6.42 3.43 -13.11
CA GLU A 2 5.44 4.27 -12.43
C GLU A 2 5.98 4.56 -11.02
N ASP A 3 5.88 5.82 -10.58
CA ASP A 3 6.34 6.20 -9.25
C ASP A 3 5.50 5.42 -8.23
N ILE A 4 6.13 4.56 -7.41
CA ILE A 4 5.43 3.79 -6.36
C ILE A 4 4.62 4.72 -5.45
N THR A 5 5.13 5.93 -5.24
CA THR A 5 4.42 7.02 -4.55
C THR A 5 3.05 7.31 -5.20
N VAL A 6 2.95 7.36 -6.53
CA VAL A 6 1.69 7.58 -7.24
C VAL A 6 0.75 6.39 -7.05
N VAL A 7 1.25 5.15 -7.19
CA VAL A 7 0.45 3.93 -7.00
C VAL A 7 -0.13 3.88 -5.59
N VAL A 8 0.71 4.11 -4.57
CA VAL A 8 0.30 4.12 -3.16
C VAL A 8 -0.74 5.20 -2.89
N ASN A 9 -0.55 6.43 -3.41
CA ASN A 9 -1.52 7.51 -3.22
C ASN A 9 -2.86 7.22 -3.92
N ASP A 10 -2.84 6.62 -5.13
CA ASP A 10 -4.05 6.24 -5.84
C ASP A 10 -4.83 5.16 -5.07
N LEU A 11 -4.14 4.12 -4.58
CA LEU A 11 -4.74 3.06 -3.76
C LEU A 11 -5.30 3.59 -2.44
N LEU A 12 -4.57 4.48 -1.76
CA LEU A 12 -5.08 5.16 -0.57
C LEU A 12 -6.33 6.00 -0.90
N GLY A 13 -6.34 6.70 -2.04
CA GLY A 13 -7.50 7.45 -2.51
C GLY A 13 -8.72 6.55 -2.75
N GLN A 14 -8.54 5.37 -3.34
CA GLN A 14 -9.61 4.40 -3.55
C GLN A 14 -10.16 3.84 -2.23
N LEU A 15 -9.27 3.49 -1.29
CA LEU A 15 -9.68 3.02 0.04
C LEU A 15 -10.38 4.13 0.82
N ALA A 16 -9.89 5.36 0.72
CA ALA A 16 -10.51 6.53 1.34
C ALA A 16 -11.91 6.78 0.78
N ALA A 17 -12.08 6.72 -0.55
CA ALA A 17 -13.37 6.86 -1.22
C ALA A 17 -14.35 5.74 -0.82
N ALA A 18 -13.89 4.49 -0.71
CA ALA A 18 -14.71 3.37 -0.27
C ALA A 18 -15.20 3.52 1.18
N ARG A 19 -14.49 4.30 1.99
CA ARG A 19 -14.79 4.54 3.41
C ARG A 19 -15.43 5.89 3.70
N ASP A 20 -15.65 6.72 2.68
CA ASP A 20 -16.13 8.10 2.82
C ASP A 20 -15.22 8.96 3.72
N VAL A 21 -13.89 8.79 3.59
CA VAL A 21 -12.89 9.61 4.29
C VAL A 21 -12.08 10.45 3.29
N PRO A 22 -11.51 11.59 3.71
CA PRO A 22 -10.66 12.39 2.83
C PRO A 22 -9.43 11.58 2.38
N ALA A 23 -9.13 11.59 1.08
CA ALA A 23 -7.90 10.98 0.54
C ALA A 23 -6.62 11.59 1.13
N ASP A 24 -6.69 12.85 1.59
CA ASP A 24 -5.58 13.50 2.28
C ASP A 24 -5.45 13.11 3.77
N SER A 25 -6.25 12.15 4.24
CA SER A 25 -6.11 11.60 5.59
C SER A 25 -4.83 10.77 5.75
N GLU A 26 -4.44 10.56 7.01
CA GLU A 26 -3.35 9.67 7.37
C GLU A 26 -3.67 8.21 6.98
N PRO A 27 -2.66 7.41 6.59
CA PRO A 27 -2.89 6.02 6.19
C PRO A 27 -3.55 5.18 7.28
N ASP A 28 -3.20 5.40 8.55
CA ASP A 28 -3.83 4.73 9.71
C ASP A 28 -5.32 5.03 9.86
N ARG A 29 -5.83 6.13 9.30
CA ARG A 29 -7.27 6.46 9.28
C ARG A 29 -8.01 5.87 8.08
N ILE A 30 -7.27 5.57 7.01
CA ILE A 30 -7.79 4.99 5.78
C ILE A 30 -7.77 3.46 5.87
N VAL A 31 -6.67 2.89 6.33
CA VAL A 31 -6.39 1.46 6.37
C VAL A 31 -6.50 0.97 7.81
N VAL A 32 -7.73 0.89 8.33
CA VAL A 32 -7.95 0.62 9.78
C VAL A 32 -8.19 -0.87 10.09
N SER A 33 -8.41 -1.69 9.06
CA SER A 33 -8.74 -3.10 9.20
C SER A 33 -7.82 -3.99 8.38
N SER A 34 -7.66 -5.25 8.79
CA SER A 34 -6.92 -6.25 8.01
C SER A 34 -7.51 -6.45 6.61
N LEU A 35 -8.82 -6.22 6.42
CA LEU A 35 -9.45 -6.25 5.12
C LEU A 35 -8.97 -5.09 4.22
N ASP A 36 -8.83 -3.89 4.77
CA ASP A 36 -8.30 -2.74 4.04
C ASP A 36 -6.84 -2.97 3.64
N GLN A 37 -6.04 -3.55 4.54
CA GLN A 37 -4.65 -3.89 4.26
C GLN A 37 -4.53 -4.97 3.17
N MET A 38 -5.39 -6.01 3.20
CA MET A 38 -5.45 -7.01 2.13
C MET A 38 -5.88 -6.39 0.80
N ARG A 39 -6.87 -5.48 0.82
CA ARG A 39 -7.34 -4.79 -0.38
C ARG A 39 -6.28 -3.85 -0.96
N PHE A 40 -5.50 -3.21 -0.08
CA PHE A 40 -4.34 -2.40 -0.45
C PHE A 40 -3.26 -3.26 -1.10
N LEU A 41 -2.90 -4.39 -0.48
CA LEU A 41 -1.91 -5.35 -1.00
C LEU A 41 -2.30 -5.85 -2.39
N VAL A 42 -3.52 -6.37 -2.54
CA VAL A 42 -3.99 -6.90 -3.83
C VAL A 42 -3.97 -5.81 -4.91
N GLY A 43 -4.42 -4.59 -4.58
CA GLY A 43 -4.36 -3.47 -5.53
C GLY A 43 -2.93 -3.06 -5.91
N LEU A 44 -1.97 -3.23 -4.99
CA LEU A 44 -0.56 -3.00 -5.25
C LEU A 44 0.02 -4.07 -6.19
N GLU A 45 -0.28 -5.33 -5.93
CA GLU A 45 0.11 -6.47 -6.77
C GLU A 45 -0.43 -6.34 -8.20
N GLU A 46 -1.71 -5.99 -8.36
CA GLU A 46 -2.34 -5.79 -9.67
C GLU A 46 -1.72 -4.63 -10.45
N ARG A 47 -1.34 -3.54 -9.77
CA ARG A 47 -0.73 -2.36 -10.43
C ARG A 47 0.73 -2.57 -10.80
N LEU A 48 1.45 -3.30 -9.97
CA LEU A 48 2.87 -3.58 -10.16
C LEU A 48 3.11 -4.86 -10.98
N ASP A 49 2.05 -5.57 -11.37
CA ASP A 49 2.08 -6.86 -12.07
C ASP A 49 3.03 -7.85 -11.37
N THR A 50 2.95 -7.89 -10.04
CA THR A 50 3.82 -8.71 -9.19
C THR A 50 3.06 -9.34 -8.05
N MET A 51 3.52 -10.50 -7.62
CA MET A 51 3.07 -11.13 -6.39
C MET A 51 4.02 -10.75 -5.26
N LEU A 52 3.50 -10.14 -4.20
CA LEU A 52 4.26 -9.74 -3.03
C LEU A 52 4.09 -10.80 -1.96
N ASP A 53 5.18 -11.47 -1.61
CA ASP A 53 5.17 -12.45 -0.51
C ASP A 53 5.19 -11.69 0.83
N VAL A 54 4.02 -11.28 1.28
CA VAL A 54 3.80 -10.86 2.66
C VAL A 54 3.44 -12.11 3.45
N GLY A 55 4.28 -12.51 4.40
CA GLY A 55 4.02 -13.68 5.26
C GLY A 55 2.78 -13.48 6.16
N ASP A 56 2.76 -14.10 7.34
CA ASP A 56 1.60 -14.04 8.26
C ASP A 56 1.23 -12.63 8.77
N THR A 57 2.06 -11.61 8.54
CA THR A 57 1.83 -10.23 9.03
C THR A 57 2.02 -9.21 7.90
N LEU A 58 1.02 -8.36 7.70
CA LEU A 58 1.09 -7.25 6.74
C LEU A 58 2.08 -6.18 7.28
N PRO A 59 3.21 -5.89 6.59
CA PRO A 59 4.29 -5.06 7.15
C PRO A 59 4.16 -3.59 6.77
N PHE A 60 2.96 -3.13 6.42
CA PHE A 60 2.72 -1.76 6.03
C PHE A 60 2.80 -0.82 7.23
N ASP A 61 3.74 0.11 7.19
CA ASP A 61 3.84 1.17 8.18
C ASP A 61 2.82 2.27 7.85
N LEU A 62 1.74 2.31 8.64
CA LEU A 62 0.64 3.24 8.45
C LEU A 62 0.84 4.58 9.18
N THR A 63 1.98 4.78 9.85
CA THR A 63 2.31 5.99 10.60
C THR A 63 2.36 7.24 9.70
N GLY A 64 2.59 7.05 8.39
CA GLY A 64 2.56 8.13 7.42
C GLY A 64 2.75 7.64 5.99
N ARG A 65 2.42 8.49 5.00
CA ARG A 65 2.54 8.12 3.57
C ARG A 65 3.95 7.74 3.18
N GLU A 66 4.94 8.49 3.65
CA GLU A 66 6.35 8.18 3.39
C GLU A 66 6.78 6.85 4.01
N ALA A 67 6.27 6.53 5.20
CA ALA A 67 6.56 5.25 5.86
C ALA A 67 5.92 4.09 5.08
N LEU A 68 4.67 4.25 4.65
CA LEU A 68 3.96 3.28 3.83
C LEU A 68 4.68 3.03 2.50
N VAL A 69 5.09 4.10 1.79
CA VAL A 69 5.85 4.00 0.55
C VAL A 69 7.18 3.27 0.78
N LYS A 70 7.88 3.55 1.89
CA LYS A 70 9.10 2.81 2.27
C LYS A 70 8.83 1.33 2.54
N SER A 71 7.77 0.98 3.27
CA SER A 71 7.38 -0.42 3.49
C SER A 71 7.13 -1.15 2.17
N VAL A 72 6.42 -0.51 1.25
CA VAL A 72 6.16 -1.05 -0.10
C VAL A 72 7.45 -1.23 -0.89
N LEU A 73 8.33 -0.24 -0.87
CA LEU A 73 9.64 -0.33 -1.55
C LEU A 73 10.49 -1.47 -1.00
N THR A 74 10.52 -1.65 0.32
CA THR A 74 11.23 -2.76 0.96
C THR A 74 10.64 -4.10 0.52
N LEU A 75 9.31 -4.24 0.49
CA LEU A 75 8.66 -5.47 0.01
C LEU A 75 9.01 -5.80 -1.44
N LEU A 76 9.06 -4.79 -2.31
CA LEU A 76 9.45 -4.98 -3.71
C LEU A 76 10.92 -5.39 -3.83
N GLN A 77 11.80 -4.84 -2.99
CA GLN A 77 13.20 -5.26 -2.90
C GLN A 77 13.31 -6.73 -2.45
N GLU A 78 12.58 -7.12 -1.40
CA GLU A 78 12.59 -8.50 -0.90
C GLU A 78 11.96 -9.50 -1.87
N SER A 79 10.99 -9.05 -2.68
CA SER A 79 10.38 -9.86 -3.74
C SER A 79 11.26 -10.01 -4.99
N GLY A 80 12.46 -9.40 -5.02
CA GLY A 80 13.41 -9.53 -6.13
C GLY A 80 13.15 -8.61 -7.32
N LEU A 81 12.36 -7.54 -7.14
CA LEU A 81 12.04 -6.56 -8.20
C LEU A 81 12.90 -5.30 -8.17
N ALA A 82 13.88 -5.22 -7.27
CA ALA A 82 14.83 -4.12 -7.24
C ALA A 82 16.11 -4.47 -7.99
N GLU A 83 16.05 -4.39 -9.33
CA GLU A 83 17.23 -4.27 -10.19
C GLU A 83 17.18 -2.96 -10.99
#